data_AF-A0A7V0XVW6-F1
#
_entry.id   AF-A0A7V0XVW6-F1
#
_cell.length_a   1.000
_cell.length_b   1.000
_cell.length_c   1.000
_cell.angle_alpha   90.00
_cell.angle_beta   90.00
_cell.angle_gamma   90.00
#
_symmetry.space_group_name_H-M   'P 1'
#
loop_
_entity.id
_entity.type
_entity.pdbx_description
1 polymer ?
#
loop_
_entity_poly.entity_id
_entity_poly.type
_entity_poly.pdbx_seq_one_letter_code
_entity_poly.pdbx_strand_id
1 'polypeptide(L)'
;MHNLRRNLDVTIIASDNRVFGLTKGQASPTADASVTTPIQPEGSGAAALNPCALALVSGATFVARSFTGNQEELVDLIKRAFRHRGAAFIDLLSPCVSFN
;
A
#
# COMPACT_ATOMS: atom_id res chain seq x y z
N MET A 1 -2.53 -7.72 8.80
CA MET A 1 -3.49 -8.85 8.90
C MET A 1 -4.24 -8.90 10.23
N HIS A 2 -3.59 -9.15 11.38
CA HIS A 2 -4.33 -9.32 12.65
C HIS A 2 -5.15 -8.10 13.10
N ASN A 3 -4.67 -6.88 12.85
CA ASN A 3 -5.43 -5.65 13.12
C ASN A 3 -6.74 -5.62 12.33
N LEU A 4 -6.69 -6.05 11.06
CA LEU A 4 -7.85 -6.12 10.17
C LEU A 4 -8.83 -7.20 10.63
N ARG A 5 -8.33 -8.41 10.92
CA ARG A 5 -9.16 -9.54 11.36
C ARG A 5 -9.90 -9.28 12.67
N ARG A 6 -9.29 -8.55 13.59
CA ARG A 6 -9.91 -8.14 14.85
C ARG A 6 -10.85 -6.94 14.71
N ASN A 7 -10.96 -6.37 13.51
CA ASN A 7 -11.71 -5.15 13.22
C ASN A 7 -11.39 -4.03 14.22
N LEU A 8 -10.11 -3.84 14.55
CA LEU A 8 -9.69 -2.76 15.44
C LEU A 8 -10.04 -1.41 14.81
N ASP A 9 -10.51 -0.46 15.62
CA ASP A 9 -10.85 0.89 15.18
C ASP A 9 -9.59 1.70 14.86
N VAL A 10 -8.98 1.40 13.72
CA VAL A 10 -7.70 1.96 13.27
C VAL A 10 -7.77 2.23 11.78
N THR A 11 -7.16 3.35 11.37
CA THR A 11 -6.91 3.64 9.95
C THR A 11 -5.45 3.34 9.62
N ILE A 12 -5.21 2.46 8.65
CA ILE A 12 -3.90 2.11 8.11
C ILE A 12 -3.78 2.73 6.73
N ILE A 13 -2.83 3.64 6.55
CA ILE A 13 -2.48 4.22 5.25
C ILE A 13 -1.13 3.64 4.84
N ALA A 14 -1.14 2.77 3.83
CA ALA A 14 0.08 2.20 3.26
C ALA A 14 0.53 3.08 2.09
N SER A 15 1.65 3.80 2.25
CA SER A 15 2.26 4.54 1.15
C SER A 15 3.00 3.57 0.23
N ASP A 16 2.38 3.21 -0.89
CA ASP A 16 2.91 2.27 -1.87
C ASP A 16 3.66 3.02 -2.98
N ASN A 17 4.98 2.96 -2.90
CA ASN A 17 5.90 3.46 -3.91
C ASN A 17 6.63 2.34 -4.67
N ARG A 18 6.26 1.08 -4.44
CA ARG A 18 6.87 -0.14 -5.00
C ARG A 18 8.37 -0.36 -4.74
N VAL A 19 9.02 0.45 -3.89
CA VAL A 19 10.45 0.32 -3.58
C VAL A 19 10.75 0.68 -2.13
N PHE A 20 11.77 0.05 -1.54
CA PHE A 20 12.30 0.50 -0.26
C PHE A 20 13.20 1.73 -0.46
N GLY A 21 12.56 2.89 -0.67
CA GLY A 21 13.24 4.14 -0.99
C GLY A 21 14.27 4.58 0.06
N LEU A 22 13.95 4.44 1.35
CA LEU A 22 14.85 4.84 2.44
C LEU A 22 16.16 4.02 2.48
N THR A 23 16.11 2.75 2.08
CA THR A 23 17.28 1.86 2.03
C THR A 23 17.92 1.80 0.65
N LYS A 24 17.59 2.76 -0.24
CA LYS A 24 18.15 2.96 -1.58
C LYS A 24 17.61 2.01 -2.67
N GLY A 25 16.31 1.75 -2.67
CA GLY A 25 15.61 1.28 -3.87
C GLY A 25 15.61 -0.24 -4.10
N GLN A 26 15.66 -1.05 -3.04
CA GLN A 26 15.35 -2.48 -3.13
C GLN A 26 13.87 -2.67 -3.51
N ALA A 27 13.51 -3.80 -4.13
CA ALA A 27 12.12 -4.05 -4.52
C ALA A 27 11.26 -4.29 -3.28
N SER A 28 10.10 -3.63 -3.20
CA SER A 28 9.11 -3.90 -2.15
C SER A 28 8.26 -5.12 -2.53
N PRO A 29 7.40 -5.64 -1.62
CA PRO A 29 6.44 -6.69 -1.95
C PRO A 29 5.40 -6.30 -3.02
N THR A 30 5.25 -5.01 -3.32
CA THR A 30 4.31 -4.47 -4.33
C THR A 30 4.98 -4.15 -5.66
N ALA A 31 6.30 -4.36 -5.76
CA ALA A 31 7.05 -4.24 -7.00
C ALA A 31 6.64 -5.31 -8.02
N ASP A 32 6.68 -4.97 -9.31
CA ASP A 32 6.53 -5.96 -10.36
C ASP A 32 7.67 -6.99 -10.31
N ALA A 33 7.35 -8.23 -10.72
CA ALA A 33 8.30 -9.35 -10.72
C ALA A 33 9.57 -9.06 -11.55
N SER A 34 9.42 -8.23 -12.57
CA SER A 34 10.49 -7.82 -13.50
C SER A 34 11.31 -6.62 -13.01
N VAL A 35 10.97 -6.00 -11.88
CA VAL A 35 11.73 -4.85 -11.36
C VAL A 35 13.14 -5.30 -10.95
N THR A 36 14.14 -4.70 -11.60
CA THR A 36 15.56 -4.92 -11.28
C THR A 36 16.05 -3.87 -10.30
N THR A 37 16.81 -4.29 -9.29
CA THR A 37 17.47 -3.40 -8.33
C THR A 37 18.95 -3.78 -8.20
N PRO A 38 19.82 -2.96 -7.59
CA PRO A 38 21.24 -3.32 -7.43
C PRO A 38 21.48 -4.67 -6.73
N ILE A 39 20.54 -5.11 -5.88
CA ILE A 39 20.62 -6.40 -5.18
C ILE A 39 19.75 -7.51 -5.84
N GLN A 40 18.90 -7.14 -6.79
CA GLN A 40 18.02 -8.04 -7.54
C GLN A 40 18.22 -7.79 -9.05
N PRO A 41 19.41 -8.11 -9.60
CA PRO A 41 19.73 -7.80 -10.99
C PRO A 41 18.92 -8.63 -12.00
N GLU A 42 18.43 -9.80 -11.57
CA GLU A 42 17.62 -10.71 -12.39
C GLU A 42 16.10 -10.46 -12.25
N GLY A 43 15.71 -9.41 -11.54
CA GLY A 43 14.32 -9.13 -11.18
C GLY A 43 13.99 -9.57 -9.76
N SER A 44 12.85 -9.10 -9.23
CA SER A 44 12.40 -9.46 -7.88
C SER A 44 11.88 -10.90 -7.77
N GLY A 45 11.51 -11.52 -8.90
CA GLY A 45 11.15 -12.94 -9.03
C GLY A 45 9.81 -13.35 -8.39
N ALA A 46 9.24 -12.49 -7.55
CA ALA A 46 7.96 -12.70 -6.89
C ALA A 46 6.84 -11.90 -7.58
N ALA A 47 5.64 -12.49 -7.66
CA ALA A 47 4.46 -11.75 -8.12
C ALA A 47 4.12 -10.62 -7.12
N ALA A 48 3.73 -9.47 -7.64
CA ALA A 48 3.36 -8.32 -6.83
C ALA A 48 2.20 -8.66 -5.89
N LEU A 49 2.37 -8.39 -4.60
CA LEU A 49 1.31 -8.48 -3.61
C LEU A 49 0.24 -7.42 -3.94
N ASN A 50 -1.04 -7.80 -3.87
CA ASN A 50 -2.15 -6.85 -3.93
C ASN A 50 -2.59 -6.48 -2.49
N PRO A 51 -2.24 -5.28 -1.99
CA PRO A 51 -2.53 -4.90 -0.60
C PRO A 51 -4.03 -4.79 -0.32
N CYS A 52 -4.82 -4.28 -1.28
CA CYS A 52 -6.26 -4.17 -1.15
C CYS A 52 -6.93 -5.55 -1.06
N ALA A 53 -6.53 -6.50 -1.91
CA ALA A 53 -7.04 -7.86 -1.85
C ALA A 53 -6.67 -8.53 -0.51
N LEU A 54 -5.41 -8.37 -0.06
CA LEU A 54 -4.97 -8.88 1.24
C LEU A 54 -5.78 -8.27 2.38
N ALA A 55 -6.09 -6.97 2.33
CA ALA A 55 -6.88 -6.29 3.34
C ALA A 55 -8.31 -6.81 3.40
N LEU A 56 -8.95 -6.97 2.24
CA LEU A 56 -10.31 -7.54 2.11
C LEU A 56 -10.37 -8.95 2.70
N VAL A 57 -9.51 -9.88 2.27
CA VAL A 57 -9.52 -11.26 2.77
C VAL A 57 -9.09 -11.35 4.24
N SER A 58 -8.37 -10.35 4.75
CA SER A 58 -8.00 -10.26 6.17
C SER A 58 -9.14 -9.76 7.07
N GLY A 59 -10.27 -9.31 6.51
CA GLY A 59 -11.43 -8.84 7.27
C GLY A 59 -11.51 -7.33 7.49
N ALA A 60 -10.79 -6.52 6.70
CA ALA A 60 -10.98 -5.07 6.71
C ALA A 60 -12.41 -4.71 6.32
N THR A 61 -13.03 -3.80 7.07
CA THR A 61 -14.43 -3.37 6.85
C THR A 61 -14.51 -2.05 6.07
N PHE A 62 -13.37 -1.41 5.82
CA PHE A 62 -13.18 -0.31 4.87
C PHE A 62 -11.89 -0.54 4.10
N VAL A 63 -11.96 -0.57 2.76
CA VAL A 63 -10.80 -0.70 1.88
C VAL A 63 -10.92 0.32 0.75
N ALA A 64 -9.87 1.11 0.56
CA ALA A 64 -9.77 2.08 -0.52
C ALA A 64 -8.38 2.08 -1.13
N ARG A 65 -8.27 2.60 -2.36
CA ARG A 65 -7.00 2.92 -3.01
C ARG A 65 -7.10 4.31 -3.62
N SER A 66 -6.01 5.07 -3.55
CA SER A 66 -5.93 6.41 -4.13
C SER A 66 -4.49 6.71 -4.58
N PHE A 67 -4.31 7.84 -5.23
CA PHE A 67 -3.02 8.30 -5.76
C PHE A 67 -2.68 9.67 -5.17
N THR A 68 -1.41 9.89 -4.80
CA THR A 68 -0.99 11.17 -4.21
C THR A 68 -1.23 12.38 -5.12
N GLY A 69 -1.31 12.18 -6.45
CA GLY A 69 -1.67 13.24 -7.39
C GLY A 69 -3.16 13.60 -7.44
N ASN A 70 -4.05 12.77 -6.90
CA ASN A 70 -5.49 13.08 -6.80
C ASN A 70 -5.83 13.53 -5.36
N GLN A 71 -5.38 14.74 -5.00
CA GLN A 71 -5.43 15.22 -3.63
C GLN A 71 -6.86 15.37 -3.08
N GLU A 72 -7.82 15.81 -3.89
CA GLU A 72 -9.20 16.01 -3.45
C GLU A 72 -9.86 14.68 -3.05
N GLU A 73 -9.74 13.66 -3.91
CA GLU A 73 -10.22 12.31 -3.62
C GLU A 73 -9.51 11.71 -2.40
N LEU A 74 -8.18 11.85 -2.32
CA LEU A 74 -7.40 11.31 -1.21
C LEU A 74 -7.85 11.90 0.13
N VAL A 75 -8.08 13.21 0.19
CA VAL A 75 -8.57 13.88 1.40
C VAL A 75 -9.96 13.38 1.79
N ASP A 76 -10.87 13.18 0.83
CA ASP A 76 -12.19 12.60 1.11
C ASP A 76 -12.09 11.17 1.66
N LEU A 77 -11.29 10.32 1.02
CA LEU A 77 -11.10 8.93 1.44
C LEU A 77 -10.50 8.83 2.84
N ILE A 78 -9.50 9.65 3.15
CA ILE A 78 -8.90 9.72 4.49
C ILE A 78 -9.96 10.15 5.51
N LYS A 79 -10.75 11.19 5.24
CA LYS A 79 -11.84 11.63 6.14
C LYS A 79 -12.86 10.52 6.37
N ARG A 80 -13.22 9.77 5.34
CA ARG A 80 -14.16 8.63 5.44
C ARG A 80 -13.57 7.49 6.25
N ALA A 81 -12.30 7.15 6.06
CA ALA A 81 -11.61 6.13 6.85
C ALA A 81 -11.53 6.49 8.34
N PHE A 82 -11.22 7.74 8.68
CA PHE A 82 -11.21 8.19 10.09
C PHE A 82 -12.59 8.20 10.76
N ARG A 83 -13.68 8.32 9.98
CA ARG A 83 -15.06 8.24 10.50
C ARG A 83 -15.58 6.80 10.59
N HIS A 84 -14.92 5.87 9.92
CA HIS A 84 -15.29 4.46 9.91
C HIS A 84 -14.97 3.84 11.27
N ARG A 85 -15.93 3.11 11.84
CA ARG A 85 -15.75 2.39 13.11
C ARG A 85 -15.31 0.97 12.82
N GLY A 86 -14.00 0.75 12.80
CA GLY A 86 -13.40 -0.53 12.48
C GLY A 86 -12.10 -0.41 11.71
N ALA A 87 -11.62 -1.54 11.20
CA ALA A 87 -10.33 -1.56 10.50
C ALA A 87 -10.48 -0.98 9.09
N ALA A 88 -9.93 0.21 8.90
CA ALA A 88 -9.85 0.90 7.62
C ALA A 88 -8.45 0.78 7.02
N PHE A 89 -8.38 0.39 5.74
CA PHE A 89 -7.14 0.29 4.99
C PHE A 89 -7.20 1.16 3.73
N ILE A 90 -6.24 2.06 3.58
CA ILE A 90 -6.04 2.86 2.38
C ILE A 90 -4.68 2.48 1.78
N ASP A 91 -4.71 1.98 0.55
CA ASP A 91 -3.53 1.83 -0.27
C ASP A 91 -3.26 3.12 -1.05
N LEU A 92 -2.18 3.82 -0.73
CA LEU A 92 -1.86 5.13 -1.29
C LEU A 92 -0.70 5.01 -2.26
N LEU A 93 -1.00 5.04 -3.56
CA LEU A 93 0.03 5.06 -4.59
C LEU A 93 0.80 6.39 -4.53
N SER A 94 2.10 6.31 -4.23
CA SER A 94 2.98 7.47 -4.02
C SER A 94 4.30 7.26 -4.78
N PRO A 95 4.53 7.92 -5.93
CA PRO A 95 5.75 7.74 -6.71
C PRO A 95 7.02 8.12 -5.93
N CYS A 96 8.13 7.40 -6.17
CA CYS A 96 9.43 7.68 -5.55
C CYS A 96 10.43 8.08 -6.63
N VAL A 97 10.41 9.36 -7.02
CA VAL A 97 11.19 9.92 -8.14
C VAL A 97 12.70 9.60 -8.14
N SER A 98 13.29 9.24 -7.00
CA SER A 98 14.70 8.88 -6.89
C SER A 98 15.01 7.44 -7.32
N PHE A 99 14.05 6.52 -7.19
CA PHE A 99 14.28 5.08 -7.35
C PHE A 99 13.20 4.34 -8.15
N ASN A 100 12.04 4.96 -8.41
CA ASN A 100 10.91 4.41 -9.17
C ASN A 100 10.02 5.51 -9.79
#